data_AF-A0A6M2DZ89-F1
#
_entry.id   AF-A0A6M2DZ89-F1
#
_cell.length_a   1.000
_cell.length_b   1.000
_cell.length_c   1.000
_cell.angle_alpha   90.00
_cell.angle_beta   90.00
_cell.angle_gamma   90.00
#
_symmetry.space_group_name_H-M   'P 1'
#
loop_
_entity.id
_entity.type
_entity.pdbx_description
1 polymer ?
#
loop_
_entity_poly.entity_id
_entity_poly.type
_entity_poly.pdbx_seq_one_letter_code
_entity_poly.pdbx_strand_id
1 'polypeptide(L)'
;MDHHCPWVNNCVCFFNYKYFILFLGYALIYCLYISFTSLRYFILFWKGELEGMGRFHILFLFFVSIMFAVSLISLFCYHCYLVLHNRSTLEAFRAPIFRTGPDKDGFNLGKYNNFREVFGDNPKTWLIPVFTSLGDGIIFPQRVKDEDAESLLSDVDRWHDDSQFEPVTTTMQ
;
A
#
# COMPACT_ATOMS: atom_id res chain seq x y z
N MET A 1 12.31 6.72 3.09
CA MET A 1 11.79 7.49 1.93
C MET A 1 10.90 6.56 1.14
N ASP A 2 9.80 7.06 0.57
CA ASP A 2 8.98 6.25 -0.33
C ASP A 2 9.42 6.44 -1.78
N HIS A 3 9.13 7.60 -2.40
CA HIS A 3 9.56 7.91 -3.76
C HIS A 3 9.67 9.43 -3.97
N HIS A 4 10.29 9.85 -5.07
CA HIS A 4 10.17 11.23 -5.54
C HIS A 4 8.95 11.34 -6.45
N CYS A 5 8.01 12.22 -6.13
CA CYS A 5 6.77 12.37 -6.88
C CYS A 5 6.79 13.69 -7.67
N PRO A 6 6.93 13.65 -9.00
CA PRO A 6 6.95 14.85 -9.82
C PRO A 6 5.65 15.66 -9.73
N TRP A 7 4.52 14.98 -9.50
CA TRP A 7 3.18 15.59 -9.46
C TRP A 7 2.97 16.52 -8.25
N VAL A 8 3.67 16.28 -7.14
CA VAL A 8 3.67 17.16 -5.97
C VAL A 8 4.97 17.95 -5.84
N ASN A 9 5.87 17.82 -6.84
CA ASN A 9 7.19 18.45 -6.87
C ASN A 9 7.98 18.29 -5.56
N ASN A 10 7.88 17.10 -4.94
CA ASN A 10 8.51 16.82 -3.66
C ASN A 10 8.75 15.32 -3.47
N CYS A 11 9.66 14.98 -2.57
CA CYS A 11 9.80 13.61 -2.08
C CYS A 11 8.63 13.24 -1.16
N VAL A 12 8.13 12.03 -1.33
CA VAL A 12 7.18 11.39 -0.42
C VAL A 12 7.99 10.56 0.58
N CYS A 13 7.88 10.89 1.86
CA CYS A 13 8.65 10.32 2.96
C CYS A 13 7.81 10.34 4.26
N PHE A 14 8.45 10.00 5.38
CA PHE A 14 7.79 9.89 6.68
C PHE A 14 6.90 11.10 7.03
N PHE A 15 7.41 12.32 6.89
CA PHE A 15 6.71 13.54 7.32
C PHE A 15 5.50 13.95 6.46
N ASN A 16 5.34 13.35 5.28
CA ASN A 16 4.23 13.69 4.36
C ASN A 16 3.52 12.48 3.76
N TYR A 17 3.86 11.25 4.14
CA TYR A 17 3.25 10.04 3.56
C TYR A 17 1.74 10.01 3.82
N LYS A 18 1.29 10.29 5.06
CA LYS A 18 -0.14 10.42 5.37
C LYS A 18 -0.85 11.42 4.45
N TYR A 19 -0.24 12.58 4.22
CA TYR A 19 -0.82 13.62 3.35
C TYR A 19 -0.93 13.14 1.91
N PHE A 20 0.06 12.39 1.42
CA PHE A 20 0.04 11.80 0.10
C PHE A 20 -1.09 10.77 -0.05
N ILE A 21 -1.27 9.86 0.93
CA ILE A 21 -2.38 8.88 0.90
C ILE A 21 -3.74 9.60 0.89
N LEU A 22 -3.90 10.61 1.75
CA LEU A 22 -5.13 11.42 1.78
C LEU A 22 -5.36 12.18 0.48
N PHE A 23 -4.30 12.76 -0.11
CA PHE A 23 -4.37 13.40 -1.42
C PHE A 23 -4.88 12.44 -2.49
N LEU A 24 -4.34 11.22 -2.58
CA LEU A 24 -4.80 10.20 -3.52
C LEU A 24 -6.28 9.85 -3.30
N GLY A 25 -6.67 9.62 -2.04
CA GLY A 25 -8.06 9.28 -1.69
C GLY A 25 -9.05 10.38 -2.02
N TYR A 26 -8.74 11.64 -1.66
CA TYR A 26 -9.62 12.77 -1.97
C TYR A 26 -9.67 13.10 -3.45
N ALA A 27 -8.53 13.02 -4.16
CA ALA A 27 -8.51 13.19 -5.61
C ALA A 27 -9.37 12.13 -6.30
N LEU A 28 -9.31 10.88 -5.85
CA LEU A 28 -10.15 9.81 -6.36
C LEU A 28 -11.65 10.10 -6.13
N ILE A 29 -12.03 10.43 -4.89
CA ILE A 29 -13.42 10.78 -4.55
C ILE A 29 -13.90 11.96 -5.41
N TYR A 30 -13.06 12.98 -5.60
CA TYR A 30 -13.39 14.13 -6.44
C TYR A 30 -13.59 13.74 -7.90
N CYS A 31 -12.70 12.95 -8.49
CA CYS A 31 -12.85 12.46 -9.86
C CYS A 31 -14.11 11.59 -10.04
N LEU A 32 -14.43 10.73 -9.08
CA LEU A 32 -15.66 9.92 -9.10
C LEU A 32 -16.92 10.79 -8.98
N TYR A 33 -16.91 11.78 -8.08
CA TYR A 33 -18.00 12.74 -7.93
C TYR A 33 -18.25 13.53 -9.21
N ILE A 34 -17.20 14.08 -9.83
CA ILE A 34 -17.32 14.79 -11.10
C ILE A 34 -17.84 13.86 -12.21
N SER A 35 -17.30 12.65 -12.33
CA SER A 35 -17.77 11.67 -13.32
C SER A 35 -19.25 11.33 -13.14
N PHE A 36 -19.68 11.09 -11.90
CA PHE A 36 -21.07 10.75 -11.59
C PHE A 36 -22.05 11.91 -11.87
N THR A 37 -21.71 13.11 -11.41
CA THR A 37 -22.55 14.30 -11.61
C THR A 37 -22.63 14.74 -13.07
N SER A 38 -21.54 14.58 -13.84
CA SER A 38 -21.49 14.93 -15.27
C SER A 38 -22.09 13.86 -16.18
N LEU A 39 -22.25 12.61 -15.72
CA LEU A 39 -22.85 11.51 -16.50
C LEU A 39 -24.22 11.86 -17.08
N ARG A 40 -25.08 12.54 -16.30
CA ARG A 40 -26.40 12.99 -16.78
C ARG A 40 -26.26 13.89 -18.01
N TYR A 41 -25.36 14.86 -17.96
CA TYR A 41 -25.14 15.81 -19.04
C TYR A 41 -24.44 15.16 -20.23
N PHE A 42 -23.54 14.20 -20.00
CA PHE A 42 -22.97 13.37 -21.05
C PHE A 42 -24.04 12.60 -21.82
N ILE A 43 -25.03 12.02 -21.13
CA ILE A 43 -26.16 11.32 -21.76
C ILE A 43 -27.01 12.29 -22.60
N LEU A 44 -27.31 13.49 -22.07
CA LEU A 44 -28.05 14.51 -22.82
C LEU A 44 -27.29 14.98 -24.07
N PHE A 45 -25.98 15.13 -23.97
CA PHE A 45 -25.12 15.43 -25.11
C PHE A 45 -25.20 14.34 -26.19
N TRP A 46 -25.10 13.07 -25.79
CA TRP A 46 -25.16 11.95 -26.72
C TRP A 46 -26.52 11.82 -27.42
N LYS A 47 -27.60 12.23 -26.75
CA LYS A 47 -28.95 12.29 -27.32
C LYS A 47 -29.18 13.49 -28.25
N GLY A 48 -28.24 14.43 -28.33
CA GLY A 48 -28.40 15.67 -29.08
C GLY A 48 -29.33 16.70 -28.41
N GLU A 49 -29.67 16.51 -27.15
CA GLU A 49 -30.59 17.37 -26.38
C GLU A 49 -29.85 18.47 -25.59
N LEU A 50 -28.51 18.48 -25.61
CA LEU A 50 -27.69 19.45 -24.89
C LEU A 50 -27.24 20.60 -25.80
N GLU A 51 -27.87 21.76 -25.61
CA GLU A 51 -27.54 23.00 -26.33
C GLU A 51 -26.61 23.91 -25.52
N GLY A 52 -25.88 24.79 -26.22
CA GLY A 52 -25.00 25.81 -25.61
C GLY A 52 -23.49 25.50 -25.69
N MET A 53 -22.67 26.54 -25.49
CA MET A 53 -21.21 26.47 -25.62
C MET A 53 -20.53 25.58 -24.55
N GLY A 54 -21.20 25.31 -23.43
CA GLY A 54 -20.68 24.50 -22.33
C GLY A 54 -20.61 22.99 -22.60
N ARG A 55 -21.26 22.51 -23.67
CA ARG A 55 -21.38 21.07 -23.97
C ARG A 55 -20.03 20.35 -24.16
N PHE A 56 -19.06 21.02 -24.80
CA PHE A 56 -17.72 20.46 -25.01
C PHE A 56 -16.89 20.45 -23.72
N HIS A 57 -17.08 21.44 -22.84
CA HIS A 57 -16.41 21.49 -21.54
C HIS A 57 -16.88 20.35 -20.65
N ILE A 58 -18.19 20.07 -20.62
CA ILE A 58 -18.76 18.95 -19.86
C ILE A 58 -18.26 17.61 -20.39
N LEU A 59 -18.19 17.45 -21.72
CA LEU A 59 -17.66 16.23 -22.34
C LEU A 59 -16.19 16.01 -21.97
N PHE A 60 -15.37 17.06 -22.10
CA PHE A 60 -13.96 17.00 -21.72
C PHE A 60 -13.78 16.68 -20.23
N LEU A 61 -14.55 17.35 -19.36
CA LEU A 61 -14.54 17.12 -17.93
C LEU A 61 -14.85 15.66 -17.57
N PHE A 62 -15.87 15.07 -18.19
CA PHE A 62 -16.27 13.67 -17.95
C PHE A 62 -15.16 12.68 -18.33
N PHE A 63 -14.53 12.85 -19.50
CA PHE A 63 -13.45 11.95 -19.92
C PHE A 63 -12.19 12.11 -19.07
N VAL A 64 -11.80 13.35 -18.78
CA VAL A 64 -10.63 13.63 -17.94
C VAL A 64 -10.85 13.08 -16.52
N SER A 65 -12.04 13.25 -15.94
CA SER A 65 -12.33 12.75 -14.60
C SER A 65 -12.28 11.23 -14.53
N ILE A 66 -12.80 10.50 -15.52
CA ILE A 66 -12.72 9.04 -15.57
C ILE A 66 -11.27 8.57 -15.79
N MET A 67 -10.53 9.20 -16.69
CA MET A 67 -9.13 8.86 -16.95
C MET A 67 -8.29 8.96 -15.66
N PHE A 68 -8.39 10.08 -14.94
CA PHE A 68 -7.72 10.24 -13.66
C PHE A 68 -8.24 9.27 -12.60
N ALA A 69 -9.56 9.03 -12.52
CA ALA A 69 -10.12 8.08 -11.56
C ALA A 69 -9.50 6.68 -11.72
N VAL A 70 -9.39 6.16 -12.95
CA VAL A 70 -8.81 4.84 -13.22
C VAL A 70 -7.36 4.78 -12.76
N SER A 71 -6.54 5.77 -13.10
CA SER A 71 -5.13 5.85 -12.66
C SER A 71 -4.99 6.02 -11.14
N LEU A 72 -5.88 6.79 -10.51
CA LEU A 72 -5.86 7.01 -9.07
C LEU A 72 -6.32 5.78 -8.28
N ILE A 73 -7.27 5.00 -8.80
CA ILE A 73 -7.70 3.74 -8.16
C ILE A 73 -6.51 2.79 -8.01
N SER A 74 -5.76 2.56 -9.09
CA SER A 74 -4.63 1.62 -9.04
C SER A 74 -3.55 2.08 -8.06
N LEU A 75 -3.17 3.37 -8.12
CA LEU A 75 -2.16 3.94 -7.24
C LEU A 75 -2.61 3.96 -5.77
N PHE A 76 -3.86 4.35 -5.50
CA PHE A 76 -4.41 4.39 -4.15
C PHE A 76 -4.50 2.98 -3.54
N CYS A 77 -5.03 2.00 -4.28
CA CYS A 77 -5.11 0.61 -3.82
C CYS A 77 -3.72 0.03 -3.53
N TYR A 78 -2.73 0.32 -4.39
CA TYR A 78 -1.36 -0.13 -4.17
C TYR A 78 -0.76 0.47 -2.90
N HIS A 79 -0.91 1.78 -2.67
CA HIS A 79 -0.41 2.39 -1.45
C HIS A 79 -1.18 1.96 -0.19
N CYS A 80 -2.48 1.70 -0.28
CA CYS A 80 -3.24 1.06 0.80
C CYS A 80 -2.66 -0.32 1.14
N TYR A 81 -2.33 -1.14 0.14
CA TYR A 81 -1.64 -2.41 0.35
C TYR A 81 -0.29 -2.22 1.07
N LEU A 82 0.50 -1.24 0.65
CA LEU A 82 1.80 -0.92 1.25
C LEU A 82 1.68 -0.48 2.72
N VAL A 83 0.72 0.41 3.03
CA VAL A 83 0.41 0.83 4.40
C VAL A 83 0.05 -0.39 5.26
N LEU A 84 -0.80 -1.29 4.76
CA LEU A 84 -1.23 -2.47 5.51
C LEU A 84 -0.11 -3.49 5.77
N HIS A 85 0.98 -3.45 4.99
CA HIS A 85 2.14 -4.33 5.17
C HIS A 85 3.35 -3.62 5.80
N ASN A 86 3.22 -2.32 6.11
CA ASN A 86 4.30 -1.45 6.57
C ASN A 86 5.54 -1.51 5.66
N ARG A 87 5.33 -1.24 4.37
CA ARG A 87 6.40 -1.21 3.36
C ARG A 87 6.35 0.11 2.62
N SER A 88 7.51 0.68 2.35
CA SER A 88 7.66 1.70 1.31
C SER A 88 7.65 1.06 -0.08
N THR A 89 7.46 1.88 -1.12
CA THR A 89 7.60 1.44 -2.52
C THR A 89 9.00 0.86 -2.79
N LEU A 90 10.06 1.47 -2.26
CA LEU A 90 11.43 0.93 -2.38
C LEU A 90 11.58 -0.45 -1.74
N GLU A 91 11.05 -0.65 -0.55
CA GLU A 91 11.10 -1.94 0.16
C GLU A 91 10.25 -3.02 -0.52
N ALA A 92 9.18 -2.61 -1.22
CA ALA A 92 8.38 -3.53 -2.04
C ALA A 92 9.20 -4.12 -3.21
N PHE A 93 10.04 -3.29 -3.86
CA PHE A 93 10.94 -3.73 -4.93
C PHE A 93 12.15 -4.50 -4.40
N ARG A 94 12.75 -4.04 -3.30
CA ARG A 94 13.95 -4.65 -2.72
C ARG A 94 13.78 -4.81 -1.21
N ALA A 95 13.74 -6.06 -0.76
CA ALA A 95 13.61 -6.36 0.66
C ALA A 95 14.75 -5.71 1.48
N PRO A 96 14.44 -5.06 2.61
CA PRO A 96 15.45 -4.60 3.53
C PRO A 96 16.23 -5.79 4.12
N ILE A 97 17.52 -5.56 4.37
CA ILE A 97 18.43 -6.59 4.90
C ILE A 97 18.58 -6.35 6.41
N PHE A 98 18.13 -7.32 7.20
CA PHE A 98 18.29 -7.34 8.65
C PHE A 98 19.44 -8.26 9.05
N ARG A 99 19.71 -8.39 10.36
CA ARG A 99 20.76 -9.28 10.88
C ARG A 99 20.54 -10.74 10.48
N THR A 100 19.28 -11.17 10.41
CA THR A 100 18.86 -12.51 9.98
C THR A 100 18.75 -12.66 8.45
N GLY A 101 19.15 -11.64 7.67
CA GLY A 101 19.03 -11.63 6.21
C GLY A 101 17.84 -10.80 5.68
N PRO A 102 17.54 -10.90 4.38
CA PRO A 102 16.47 -10.13 3.73
C PRO A 102 15.08 -10.51 4.24
N ASP A 103 14.27 -9.52 4.64
CA ASP A 103 12.90 -9.76 5.10
C ASP A 103 11.95 -8.64 4.64
N LYS A 104 10.95 -8.96 3.81
CA LYS A 104 9.94 -7.96 3.37
C LYS A 104 8.97 -7.59 4.48
N ASP A 105 8.85 -8.40 5.52
CA ASP A 105 7.93 -8.21 6.64
C ASP A 105 8.66 -7.79 7.91
N GLY A 106 9.93 -7.38 7.82
CA GLY A 106 10.73 -7.00 8.99
C GLY A 106 10.17 -5.82 9.78
N PHE A 107 9.35 -4.95 9.16
CA PHE A 107 8.63 -3.85 9.83
C PHE A 107 7.13 -4.11 10.01
N ASN A 108 6.63 -5.30 9.66
CA ASN A 108 5.21 -5.61 9.71
C ASN A 108 4.76 -5.97 11.14
N LEU A 109 3.91 -5.12 11.73
CA LEU A 109 3.39 -5.23 13.11
C LEU A 109 1.92 -5.69 13.14
N GLY A 110 1.40 -6.16 12.00
CA GLY A 110 -0.01 -6.45 11.78
C GLY A 110 -0.80 -5.26 11.22
N LYS A 111 -1.78 -5.55 10.37
CA LYS A 111 -2.49 -4.57 9.52
C LYS A 111 -2.98 -3.31 10.26
N TYR A 112 -3.56 -3.48 11.44
CA TYR A 112 -4.09 -2.36 12.23
C TYR A 112 -2.99 -1.48 12.81
N ASN A 113 -1.93 -2.08 13.35
CA ASN A 113 -0.79 -1.33 13.88
C ASN A 113 -0.02 -0.64 12.76
N ASN A 114 0.19 -1.30 11.62
CA ASN A 114 0.81 -0.69 10.44
C ASN A 114 0.02 0.52 9.93
N PHE A 115 -1.31 0.44 9.93
CA PHE A 115 -2.14 1.60 9.60
C PHE A 115 -1.97 2.74 10.61
N ARG A 116 -1.89 2.44 11.91
CA ARG A 116 -1.65 3.43 12.97
C ARG A 116 -0.27 4.07 12.87
N GLU A 117 0.77 3.37 12.44
CA GLU A 117 2.09 3.98 12.20
C GLU A 117 1.99 5.19 11.26
N VAL A 118 1.11 5.13 10.26
CA VAL A 118 0.90 6.21 9.30
C VAL A 118 -0.16 7.22 9.75
N PHE A 119 -1.31 6.75 10.26
CA PHE A 119 -2.48 7.60 10.53
C PHE A 119 -2.62 8.03 11.99
N GLY A 120 -1.85 7.46 12.90
CA GLY A 120 -1.90 7.72 14.33
C GLY A 120 -3.04 7.02 15.06
N ASP A 121 -3.06 7.22 16.36
CA ASP A 121 -3.95 6.50 17.27
C ASP A 121 -5.37 7.04 17.31
N ASN A 122 -5.56 8.32 17.00
CA ASN A 122 -6.85 9.00 17.12
C ASN A 122 -7.66 8.90 15.81
N PRO A 123 -8.75 8.11 15.76
CA PRO A 123 -9.52 7.91 14.53
C PRO A 123 -10.16 9.18 13.99
N LYS A 124 -10.43 10.16 14.85
CA LYS A 124 -11.01 11.46 14.45
C LYS A 124 -10.09 12.23 13.51
N THR A 125 -8.80 11.94 13.52
CA THR A 125 -7.78 12.63 12.71
C THR A 125 -7.34 11.84 11.48
N TRP A 126 -7.85 10.62 11.27
CA TRP A 126 -7.43 9.78 10.15
C TRP A 126 -7.73 10.43 8.80
N LEU A 127 -8.90 11.04 8.67
CA LEU A 127 -9.34 11.77 7.47
C LEU A 127 -9.04 13.27 7.55
N ILE A 128 -8.03 13.68 8.32
CA ILE A 128 -7.65 15.10 8.41
C ILE A 128 -6.16 15.21 8.08
N PRO A 129 -5.75 16.12 7.17
CA PRO A 129 -4.36 16.31 6.78
C PRO A 129 -3.58 17.08 7.86
N VAL A 130 -3.47 16.46 9.04
CA VAL A 130 -2.62 16.87 10.16
C VAL A 130 -1.62 15.77 10.48
N PHE A 131 -0.40 16.15 10.88
CA PHE A 131 0.66 15.19 11.17
C PHE A 131 0.29 14.39 12.42
N THR A 132 0.11 13.08 12.26
CA THR A 132 -0.21 12.15 13.36
C THR A 132 0.49 10.80 13.21
N SER A 133 1.43 10.69 12.28
CA SER A 133 2.22 9.47 12.10
C SER A 133 3.06 9.22 13.35
N LEU A 134 3.20 7.95 13.73
CA LEU A 134 3.93 7.55 14.94
C LEU A 134 5.43 7.45 14.65
N GLY A 135 6.25 7.63 15.69
CA GLY A 135 7.71 7.59 15.59
C GLY A 135 8.36 8.90 15.16
N ASP A 136 9.67 8.86 14.94
CA ASP A 136 10.51 10.02 14.58
C ASP A 136 10.99 10.01 13.12
N GLY A 137 10.69 8.93 12.39
CA GLY A 137 11.13 8.73 11.01
C GLY A 137 12.58 8.25 10.88
N ILE A 138 13.25 7.95 11.99
CA ILE A 138 14.63 7.47 12.06
C ILE A 138 14.65 6.02 12.56
N ILE A 139 13.93 5.74 13.64
CA ILE A 139 13.86 4.42 14.25
C ILE A 139 12.44 3.88 14.08
N PHE A 140 12.33 2.70 13.49
CA PHE A 140 11.06 2.02 13.25
C PHE A 140 10.99 0.72 14.05
N PRO A 141 9.82 0.41 14.65
CA PRO A 141 9.58 -0.86 15.30
C PRO A 141 9.71 -2.02 14.30
N GLN A 142 10.41 -3.07 14.70
CA GLN A 142 10.65 -4.26 13.89
C GLN A 142 9.81 -5.43 14.42
N ARG A 143 9.42 -6.33 13.52
CA ARG A 143 8.84 -7.61 13.88
C ARG A 143 9.90 -8.42 14.65
N VAL A 144 9.61 -8.76 15.89
CA VAL A 144 10.46 -9.66 16.68
C VAL A 144 10.41 -11.04 16.01
N LYS A 145 11.56 -11.54 15.58
CA LYS A 145 11.74 -12.95 15.29
C LYS A 145 12.27 -13.60 16.55
N ASP A 146 11.50 -14.48 17.16
CA ASP A 146 12.02 -15.35 18.21
C ASP A 146 13.00 -16.33 17.55
N GLU A 147 14.29 -16.00 17.60
CA GLU A 147 15.38 -16.84 17.08
C GLU A 147 15.30 -18.27 17.65
N ASP A 148 14.85 -18.39 18.91
CA ASP A 148 14.65 -19.66 19.59
C ASP A 148 13.51 -20.50 18.98
N ALA A 149 12.42 -19.86 18.53
CA ALA A 149 11.30 -20.55 17.93
C ALA A 149 11.64 -21.06 16.51
N GLU A 150 12.36 -20.26 15.71
CA GLU A 150 12.82 -20.69 14.39
C GLU A 150 13.89 -21.80 14.49
N SER A 151 14.82 -21.72 15.45
CA SER A 151 15.79 -22.80 15.71
C SER A 151 15.08 -24.11 16.05
N LEU A 152 14.12 -24.09 16.99
CA LEU A 152 13.38 -25.28 17.39
C LEU A 152 12.60 -25.90 16.22
N LEU A 153 12.00 -25.09 15.36
CA LEU A 153 11.28 -25.59 14.19
C LEU A 153 12.24 -26.16 13.12
N SER A 154 13.40 -25.52 12.92
CA SER A 154 14.42 -26.03 12.01
C SER A 154 15.06 -27.34 12.47
N ASP A 155 15.22 -27.53 13.78
CA ASP A 155 15.69 -28.78 14.36
C ASP A 155 14.63 -29.88 14.21
N VAL A 156 13.34 -29.59 14.41
CA VAL A 156 12.24 -30.57 14.20
C VAL A 156 12.20 -31.09 12.77
N ASP A 157 12.38 -30.24 11.77
CA ASP A 157 12.44 -30.66 10.36
C ASP A 157 13.65 -31.57 10.08
N ARG A 158 14.79 -31.31 10.74
CA ARG A 158 16.00 -32.14 10.63
C ARG A 158 15.80 -33.56 11.18
N TRP A 159 15.12 -33.72 12.31
CA TRP A 159 14.81 -35.04 12.87
C TRP A 159 13.81 -35.84 12.01
N HIS A 160 12.90 -35.14 11.33
CA HIS A 160 11.96 -35.80 10.42
C HIS A 160 12.65 -36.38 9.17
N ASP A 161 13.65 -35.70 8.63
CA ASP A 161 14.39 -36.16 7.45
C ASP A 161 15.33 -37.34 7.78
N ASP A 162 15.99 -37.29 8.94
CA ASP A 162 16.88 -38.38 9.40
C ASP A 162 16.10 -39.69 9.73
N SER A 163 14.80 -39.60 10.03
CA SER A 163 13.95 -40.77 10.32
C SER A 163 13.51 -41.56 9.07
N GLN A 164 13.77 -41.05 7.85
CA GLN A 164 13.43 -41.72 6.59
C GLN A 164 14.57 -42.59 6.03
N PHE A 165 15.76 -42.53 6.64
CA PHE A 165 16.93 -43.32 6.22
C PHE A 165 17.26 -44.42 7.23
N GLU A 166 16.40 -45.45 7.33
CA GLU A 166 16.86 -46.74 7.88
C GLU A 166 17.67 -47.50 6.82
N PRO A 167 18.91 -47.96 7.12
CA PRO A 167 19.70 -48.72 6.17
C PRO A 167 19.16 -50.14 6.02
N VAL A 168 18.79 -50.51 4.78
CA VAL A 168 18.50 -51.90 4.40
C VAL A 168 19.77 -52.74 4.64
N THR A 169 19.77 -53.55 5.70
CA THR A 169 20.81 -54.54 5.95
C THR A 169 20.72 -55.67 4.93
N THR A 170 21.61 -55.65 3.94
CA THR A 170 21.85 -56.78 3.03
C THR A 170 22.56 -57.91 3.80
N THR A 171 21.81 -58.95 4.16
CA THR A 171 22.37 -60.24 4.56
C THR A 171 22.91 -60.97 3.33
N MET A 172 24.23 -61.15 3.24
CA MET A 172 24.85 -62.12 2.33
C MET A 172 24.78 -63.52 2.94
N GLN A 173 24.18 -64.46 2.20
CA GLN A 173 24.47 -65.89 2.23
C GLN A 173 24.71 -66.37 0.81
#